data_AF-A0AAW3B573-F1
#
_entry.id   AF-A0AAW3B573-F1
#
_cell.length_a   1.000
_cell.length_b   1.000
_cell.length_c   1.000
_cell.angle_alpha   90.00
_cell.angle_beta   90.00
_cell.angle_gamma   90.00
#
_symmetry.space_group_name_H-M   'P 1'
#
loop_
_entity.id
_entity.type
_entity.pdbx_description
1 polymer ?
#
loop_
_entity_poly.entity_id
_entity_poly.type
_entity_poly.pdbx_seq_one_letter_code
_entity_poly.pdbx_strand_id
1 'polypeptide(L)'
;MSSSSSVLDVPFIEVICSHPAREVLCAECPALLLLIYEHVVAELQAGRRAVDVFRGTSRQDHLSELLAMSSFSELFQRLYPPSQSCGADDGAASTYFWRQVRVTLEAAWSQPCDAKARALLTQVHGQPRFHFCGPRDAVVPGEGYPLHPVSLERALATSKRFLRTATTCALDGSADALGGRQPELCAVLQLARLVPHVPLTGVAPKKEVTPEGISFCMVSLQQRWWVLVNAALERVLLLTRASVNSSGNTSGSSRVTKPLLWQLLAVLSVLDTAHYIFAFPERQQDFAAHLLLARLAEVGLVYPVLRDDRRCFVVSPDFLHAIHWHANAPLSFTFNHYLVRSGSGFNDSRVSAIRREDTDTIITETNFRLYAYTEDSDLLNILHQFAELEEVVNGNLHCYRVTRDSFAAAMRKGITATQVLRFLSLRAHPSMLRRYGEKEENGDTKSPSPAGGAPSSTFSAPPRRAAVAGTRGSTTFIDAVTTLVVPHSFCDQLRMWERECRRVVFEHHVVLLRNVSTEQQKAVTAYLADAGEVDAVVHTERGYMVIWEEVFDRLIAPLLE
;
A
#
# COMPACT_ATOMS: atom_id res chain seq x y z
N MET A 1 -21.74 -9.93 3.09
CA MET A 1 -20.71 -8.86 3.22
C MET A 1 -19.38 -9.37 2.66
N SER A 2 -19.12 -9.15 1.38
CA SER A 2 -17.86 -9.54 0.76
C SER A 2 -16.71 -8.63 1.25
N SER A 3 -15.61 -9.28 1.60
CA SER A 3 -14.34 -8.75 2.06
C SER A 3 -13.80 -7.63 1.16
N SER A 4 -14.10 -6.38 1.54
CA SER A 4 -13.39 -5.19 1.04
C SER A 4 -12.05 -4.95 1.75
N SER A 5 -11.62 -5.88 2.61
CA SER A 5 -10.39 -5.81 3.40
C SER A 5 -9.09 -6.00 2.60
N SER A 6 -9.14 -6.27 1.29
CA SER A 6 -7.96 -6.60 0.49
C SER A 6 -7.29 -5.43 -0.23
N VAL A 7 -7.93 -4.26 -0.36
CA VAL A 7 -7.38 -3.17 -1.20
C VAL A 7 -6.28 -2.37 -0.50
N LEU A 8 -6.22 -2.41 0.84
CA LEU A 8 -5.25 -1.62 1.62
C LEU A 8 -3.84 -2.20 1.62
N ASP A 9 -3.69 -3.47 1.22
CA ASP A 9 -2.41 -4.19 1.25
C ASP A 9 -1.66 -4.21 -0.08
N VAL A 10 -2.34 -3.84 -1.18
CA VAL A 10 -1.79 -3.96 -2.54
C VAL A 10 -1.00 -2.69 -2.88
N PRO A 11 0.31 -2.78 -3.20
CA PRO A 11 1.11 -1.62 -3.58
C PRO A 11 0.62 -1.00 -4.89
N PHE A 12 0.94 0.27 -5.10
CA PHE A 12 0.48 1.04 -6.27
C PHE A 12 0.73 0.34 -7.61
N ILE A 13 1.91 -0.24 -7.79
CA ILE A 13 2.28 -0.94 -9.03
C ILE A 13 1.40 -2.16 -9.27
N GLU A 14 1.08 -2.94 -8.23
CA GLU A 14 0.17 -4.09 -8.36
C GLU A 14 -1.26 -3.64 -8.67
N VAL A 15 -1.71 -2.49 -8.15
CA VAL A 15 -3.00 -1.88 -8.51
C VAL A 15 -3.04 -1.53 -10.00
N ILE A 16 -1.96 -0.98 -10.55
CA ILE A 16 -1.85 -0.70 -12.00
C ILE A 16 -1.82 -2.01 -12.80
N CYS A 17 -0.98 -2.97 -12.40
CA CYS A 17 -0.81 -4.24 -13.11
C CYS A 17 -2.06 -5.11 -13.09
N SER A 18 -2.95 -4.97 -12.10
CA SER A 18 -4.24 -5.68 -12.04
C SER A 18 -5.33 -5.04 -12.91
N HIS A 19 -5.11 -3.85 -13.48
CA HIS A 19 -6.11 -3.17 -14.29
C HIS A 19 -6.27 -3.82 -15.69
N PRO A 20 -7.50 -4.01 -16.19
CA PRO A 20 -7.72 -4.65 -17.49
C PRO A 20 -7.11 -3.88 -18.67
N ALA A 21 -7.14 -2.54 -18.69
CA ALA A 21 -6.59 -1.74 -19.80
C ALA A 21 -5.14 -1.28 -19.57
N ARG A 22 -4.35 -2.02 -18.77
CA ARG A 22 -3.02 -1.61 -18.31
C ARG A 22 -2.03 -1.26 -19.42
N GLU A 23 -1.99 -1.98 -20.53
CA GLU A 23 -1.06 -1.70 -21.63
C GLU A 23 -1.27 -0.30 -22.21
N VAL A 24 -2.53 0.04 -22.50
CA VAL A 24 -2.92 1.36 -23.04
C VAL A 24 -2.61 2.46 -22.03
N LEU A 25 -2.96 2.26 -20.75
CA LEU A 25 -2.69 3.24 -19.70
C LEU A 25 -1.20 3.57 -19.55
N CYS A 26 -0.35 2.55 -19.65
CA CYS A 26 1.11 2.71 -19.62
C CYS A 26 1.58 3.44 -20.89
N ALA A 27 1.12 3.02 -22.06
CA ALA A 27 1.52 3.63 -23.32
C ALA A 27 1.10 5.11 -23.45
N GLU A 28 0.02 5.52 -22.81
CA GLU A 28 -0.46 6.91 -22.82
C GLU A 28 0.22 7.82 -21.77
N CYS A 29 0.97 7.24 -20.82
CA CYS A 29 1.65 7.98 -19.75
C CYS A 29 3.10 7.49 -19.57
N PRO A 30 4.09 8.22 -20.11
CA PRO A 30 5.51 7.89 -19.99
C PRO A 30 5.98 7.74 -18.54
N ALA A 31 5.51 8.59 -17.62
CA ALA A 31 5.87 8.49 -16.21
C ALA A 31 5.48 7.14 -15.59
N LEU A 32 4.33 6.58 -15.99
CA LEU A 32 3.84 5.30 -15.47
C LEU A 32 4.65 4.11 -16.03
N LEU A 33 5.10 4.20 -17.29
CA LEU A 33 6.05 3.25 -17.86
C LEU A 33 7.40 3.26 -17.13
N LEU A 34 7.89 4.44 -16.78
CA LEU A 34 9.15 4.58 -16.03
C LEU A 34 9.06 3.91 -14.66
N LEU A 35 7.97 4.14 -13.91
CA LEU A 35 7.74 3.49 -12.61
C LEU A 35 7.70 1.95 -12.70
N ILE A 36 7.04 1.41 -13.72
CA ILE A 36 6.98 -0.04 -13.93
C ILE A 36 8.35 -0.58 -14.32
N TYR A 37 9.08 0.11 -15.18
CA TYR A 37 10.44 -0.25 -15.55
C TYR A 37 11.37 -0.29 -14.33
N GLU A 38 11.34 0.75 -13.49
CA GLU A 38 12.11 0.80 -12.24
C GLU A 38 11.78 -0.38 -11.33
N HIS A 39 10.50 -0.77 -11.23
CA HIS A 39 10.08 -1.94 -10.47
C HIS A 39 10.59 -3.27 -11.06
N VAL A 40 10.59 -3.43 -12.38
CA VAL A 40 11.13 -4.63 -13.02
C VAL A 40 12.64 -4.72 -12.80
N VAL A 41 13.37 -3.62 -13.00
CA VAL A 41 14.82 -3.55 -12.76
C VAL A 41 15.15 -3.87 -11.30
N ALA A 42 14.40 -3.29 -10.37
CA ALA A 42 14.47 -3.57 -8.94
C ALA A 42 14.35 -5.05 -8.60
N GLU A 43 13.31 -5.72 -9.11
CA GLU A 43 13.09 -7.15 -8.86
C GLU A 43 14.20 -7.99 -9.47
N LEU A 44 14.66 -7.66 -10.68
CA LEU A 44 15.79 -8.33 -11.31
C LEU A 44 17.10 -8.16 -10.53
N GLN A 45 17.38 -6.96 -10.00
CA GLN A 45 18.54 -6.71 -9.13
C GLN A 45 18.48 -7.54 -7.85
N ALA A 46 17.28 -7.76 -7.32
CA ALA A 46 17.05 -8.59 -6.14
C ALA A 46 17.05 -10.10 -6.44
N GLY A 47 17.29 -10.51 -7.69
CA GLY A 47 17.26 -11.92 -8.12
C GLY A 47 15.86 -12.52 -8.16
N ARG A 48 14.82 -11.67 -8.17
CA ARG A 48 13.41 -12.05 -8.23
C ARG A 48 12.82 -11.69 -9.60
N ARG A 49 11.60 -12.15 -9.85
CA ARG A 49 10.82 -11.77 -11.03
C ARG A 49 9.61 -10.97 -10.59
N ALA A 50 9.24 -9.96 -11.36
CA ALA A 50 8.03 -9.21 -11.11
C ALA A 50 6.80 -10.14 -11.20
N VAL A 51 5.85 -9.95 -10.29
CA VAL A 51 4.65 -10.78 -10.23
C VAL A 51 3.62 -10.22 -11.21
N ASP A 52 3.20 -11.02 -12.20
CA ASP A 52 2.08 -10.69 -13.07
C ASP A 52 0.83 -11.46 -12.64
N VAL A 53 -0.24 -10.72 -12.34
CA VAL A 53 -1.56 -11.25 -11.94
C VAL A 53 -2.19 -12.09 -13.06
N PHE A 54 -1.90 -11.76 -14.34
CA PHE A 54 -2.48 -12.45 -15.50
C PHE A 54 -1.60 -13.57 -16.06
N ARG A 55 -0.49 -13.91 -15.38
CA ARG A 55 0.44 -14.95 -15.84
C ARG A 55 -0.26 -16.30 -15.97
N GLY A 56 -0.27 -16.86 -17.19
CA GLY A 56 -0.91 -18.16 -17.47
C GLY A 56 -2.42 -18.06 -17.80
N THR A 57 -2.97 -16.85 -17.89
CA THR A 57 -4.30 -16.63 -18.48
C THR A 57 -4.19 -16.51 -20.01
N SER A 58 -5.32 -16.57 -20.73
CA SER A 58 -5.38 -16.34 -22.18
C SER A 58 -5.04 -14.90 -22.60
N ARG A 59 -4.89 -13.99 -21.63
CA ARG A 59 -4.56 -12.58 -21.85
C ARG A 59 -3.05 -12.39 -21.69
N GLN A 60 -2.35 -12.29 -22.80
CA GLN A 60 -0.93 -11.91 -22.84
C GLN A 60 -0.81 -10.54 -23.48
N ASP A 61 -0.54 -9.53 -22.66
CA ASP A 61 -0.30 -8.14 -23.08
C ASP A 61 1.23 -7.91 -23.19
N HIS A 62 1.69 -6.88 -23.89
CA HIS A 62 3.14 -6.55 -23.94
C HIS A 62 3.71 -6.20 -22.56
N LEU A 63 2.85 -5.73 -21.65
CA LEU A 63 3.20 -5.53 -20.25
C LEU A 63 3.46 -6.85 -19.51
N SER A 64 2.72 -7.92 -19.82
CA SER A 64 3.01 -9.26 -19.28
C SER A 64 4.39 -9.74 -19.71
N GLU A 65 4.77 -9.47 -20.96
CA GLU A 65 6.11 -9.80 -21.46
C GLU A 65 7.18 -9.05 -20.67
N LEU A 66 7.02 -7.73 -20.49
CA LEU A 66 7.95 -6.92 -19.71
C LEU A 66 8.11 -7.42 -18.26
N LEU A 67 7.00 -7.79 -17.60
CA LEU A 67 6.99 -8.31 -16.23
C LEU A 67 7.56 -9.74 -16.14
N ALA A 68 7.45 -10.54 -17.20
CA ALA A 68 7.90 -11.93 -17.23
C ALA A 68 9.42 -12.10 -17.44
N MET A 69 10.12 -11.01 -17.80
CA MET A 69 11.57 -11.00 -18.08
C MET A 69 12.37 -11.57 -16.91
N SER A 70 13.39 -12.36 -17.24
CA SER A 70 14.18 -13.11 -16.27
C SER A 70 15.62 -12.64 -16.11
N SER A 71 16.11 -11.82 -17.05
CA SER A 71 17.47 -11.30 -17.04
C SER A 71 17.57 -9.90 -17.66
N PHE A 72 18.60 -9.14 -17.27
CA PHE A 72 18.90 -7.85 -17.88
C PHE A 72 19.22 -7.95 -19.38
N SER A 73 19.83 -9.06 -19.81
CA SER A 73 20.15 -9.29 -21.22
C SER A 73 18.88 -9.45 -22.06
N GLU A 74 17.89 -10.19 -21.55
CA GLU A 74 16.60 -10.40 -22.20
C GLU A 74 15.82 -9.08 -22.33
N LEU A 75 15.78 -8.30 -21.23
CA LEU A 75 15.19 -6.97 -21.20
C LEU A 75 15.87 -6.03 -22.21
N PHE A 76 17.20 -6.03 -22.27
CA PHE A 76 17.94 -5.17 -23.21
C PHE A 76 17.69 -5.57 -24.67
N GLN A 77 17.70 -6.86 -24.99
CA GLN A 77 17.43 -7.36 -26.35
C GLN A 77 16.02 -7.02 -26.83
N ARG A 78 15.02 -7.03 -25.94
CA ARG A 78 13.65 -6.65 -26.28
C ARG A 78 13.48 -5.15 -26.46
N LEU A 79 14.16 -4.33 -25.64
CA LEU A 79 14.15 -2.88 -25.80
C LEU A 79 14.91 -2.42 -27.04
N TYR A 80 16.00 -3.10 -27.40
CA TYR A 80 16.89 -2.77 -28.52
C TYR A 80 17.15 -4.03 -29.37
N PRO A 81 16.17 -4.46 -30.19
CA PRO A 81 16.35 -5.62 -31.04
C PRO A 81 17.49 -5.36 -32.04
N PRO A 82 18.40 -6.33 -32.27
CA PRO A 82 19.43 -6.21 -33.28
C PRO A 82 18.75 -6.04 -34.64
N SER A 83 19.10 -4.98 -35.35
CA SER A 83 18.50 -4.58 -36.61
C SER A 83 18.61 -5.68 -37.68
N GLN A 84 17.58 -6.54 -37.82
CA GLN A 84 17.16 -7.26 -39.04
C GLN A 84 16.06 -8.31 -38.76
N SER A 85 14.79 -7.94 -39.01
CA SER A 85 13.77 -8.78 -39.66
C SER A 85 12.48 -7.96 -39.82
N CYS A 86 12.49 -6.98 -40.72
CA CYS A 86 11.25 -6.36 -41.19
C CYS A 86 10.46 -7.38 -42.02
N GLY A 87 9.66 -8.21 -41.36
CA GLY A 87 8.44 -8.78 -41.93
C GLY A 87 7.33 -7.75 -41.75
N ALA A 88 6.91 -7.14 -42.85
CA ALA A 88 5.76 -6.25 -42.88
C ALA A 88 4.48 -7.06 -42.57
N ASP A 89 3.66 -6.51 -41.68
CA ASP A 89 2.19 -6.65 -41.58
C ASP A 89 1.55 -7.20 -40.29
N ASP A 90 2.28 -7.72 -39.29
CA ASP A 90 1.62 -8.29 -38.08
C ASP A 90 1.77 -7.51 -36.75
N GLY A 91 2.33 -6.28 -36.71
CA GLY A 91 2.83 -5.75 -35.42
C GLY A 91 2.74 -4.25 -35.13
N ALA A 92 1.82 -3.47 -35.72
CA ALA A 92 1.78 -2.01 -35.48
C ALA A 92 1.55 -1.63 -33.99
N ALA A 93 0.62 -2.31 -33.32
CA ALA A 93 0.33 -2.09 -31.89
C ALA A 93 1.44 -2.61 -30.96
N SER A 94 1.99 -3.79 -31.28
CA SER A 94 3.13 -4.38 -30.57
C SER A 94 4.37 -3.48 -30.62
N THR A 95 4.64 -2.91 -31.80
CA THR A 95 5.76 -1.97 -31.97
C THR A 95 5.52 -0.66 -31.21
N TYR A 96 4.26 -0.23 -31.05
CA TYR A 96 3.94 1.03 -30.39
C TYR A 96 4.30 1.03 -28.91
N PHE A 97 3.89 0.00 -28.15
CA PHE A 97 4.21 -0.11 -26.73
C PHE A 97 5.72 -0.09 -26.49
N TRP A 98 6.48 -0.98 -27.15
CA TRP A 98 7.93 -1.07 -26.98
C TRP A 98 8.68 0.18 -27.45
N ARG A 99 8.21 0.83 -28.53
CA ARG A 99 8.72 2.14 -28.96
C ARG A 99 8.50 3.19 -27.88
N GLN A 100 7.31 3.22 -27.27
CA GLN A 100 7.01 4.17 -26.20
C GLN A 100 7.87 3.92 -24.97
N VAL A 101 8.11 2.66 -24.59
CA VAL A 101 9.04 2.32 -23.50
C VAL A 101 10.44 2.88 -23.80
N ARG A 102 10.96 2.65 -25.01
CA ARG A 102 12.28 3.16 -25.41
C ARG A 102 12.37 4.68 -25.34
N VAL A 103 11.43 5.39 -25.95
CA VAL A 103 11.38 6.86 -25.95
C VAL A 103 11.30 7.41 -24.53
N THR A 104 10.54 6.74 -23.65
CA THR A 104 10.42 7.11 -22.24
C THR A 104 11.76 6.95 -21.51
N LEU A 105 12.48 5.84 -21.73
CA LEU A 105 13.78 5.60 -21.10
C LEU A 105 14.86 6.54 -21.62
N GLU A 106 14.89 6.80 -22.93
CA GLU A 106 15.78 7.80 -23.53
C GLU A 106 15.52 9.20 -22.95
N ALA A 107 14.25 9.55 -22.72
CA ALA A 107 13.89 10.80 -22.05
C ALA A 107 14.33 10.82 -20.57
N ALA A 108 14.16 9.72 -19.84
CA ALA A 108 14.58 9.62 -18.43
C ALA A 108 16.11 9.65 -18.25
N TRP A 109 16.87 9.11 -19.20
CA TRP A 109 18.34 9.11 -19.18
C TRP A 109 18.96 10.32 -19.88
N SER A 110 18.15 11.16 -20.52
CA SER A 110 18.63 12.44 -21.04
C SER A 110 19.19 13.28 -19.90
N GLN A 111 20.27 14.02 -20.18
CA GLN A 111 20.90 14.87 -19.16
C GLN A 111 19.86 15.84 -18.55
N PRO A 112 19.99 16.22 -17.26
CA PRO A 112 18.99 16.99 -16.51
C PRO A 112 18.61 18.36 -17.12
N CYS A 113 19.24 18.77 -18.22
CA CYS A 113 18.97 19.99 -18.95
C CYS A 113 18.07 19.83 -20.19
N ASP A 114 17.72 18.60 -20.63
CA ASP A 114 16.85 18.46 -21.82
C ASP A 114 15.38 18.76 -21.46
N ALA A 115 14.94 19.96 -21.82
CA ALA A 115 13.60 20.43 -21.54
C ALA A 115 12.52 19.67 -22.35
N LYS A 116 12.87 19.12 -23.53
CA LYS A 116 11.92 18.32 -24.32
C LYS A 116 11.66 16.95 -23.67
N ALA A 117 12.70 16.33 -23.15
CA ALA A 117 12.59 15.07 -22.43
C ALA A 117 11.77 15.21 -21.15
N ARG A 118 12.01 16.26 -20.35
CA ARG A 118 11.19 16.58 -19.17
C ARG A 118 9.73 16.87 -19.53
N ALA A 119 9.50 17.61 -20.61
CA ALA A 119 8.15 17.85 -21.11
C ALA A 119 7.45 16.56 -21.55
N LEU A 120 8.17 15.57 -22.10
CA LEU A 120 7.62 14.27 -22.47
C LEU A 120 7.19 13.46 -21.25
N LEU A 121 8.05 13.39 -20.23
CA LEU A 121 7.76 12.62 -19.00
C LEU A 121 6.56 13.17 -18.22
N THR A 122 6.27 14.46 -18.35
CA THR A 122 5.14 15.13 -17.67
C THR A 122 3.82 15.06 -18.45
N GLN A 123 3.78 14.38 -19.60
CA GLN A 123 2.58 14.28 -20.42
C GLN A 123 1.64 13.16 -20.00
N VAL A 124 0.34 13.46 -20.07
CA VAL A 124 -0.75 12.50 -19.98
C VAL A 124 -1.66 12.73 -21.19
N HIS A 125 -1.85 11.72 -22.03
CA HIS A 125 -2.55 11.82 -23.32
C HIS A 125 -2.02 12.97 -24.20
N GLY A 126 -0.69 13.16 -24.22
CA GLY A 126 -0.01 14.20 -25.01
C GLY A 126 -0.15 15.62 -24.47
N GLN A 127 -0.79 15.83 -23.31
CA GLN A 127 -0.88 17.13 -22.66
C GLN A 127 0.08 17.19 -21.46
N PRO A 128 1.01 18.16 -21.40
CA PRO A 128 1.87 18.33 -20.23
C PRO A 128 1.05 18.71 -19.00
N ARG A 129 1.42 18.17 -17.84
CA ARG A 129 0.75 18.40 -16.55
C ARG A 129 1.71 19.06 -15.57
N PHE A 130 1.17 19.76 -14.56
CA PHE A 130 1.92 20.40 -13.46
C PHE A 130 3.03 21.37 -13.90
N HIS A 131 2.82 22.14 -14.97
CA HIS A 131 3.76 23.14 -15.46
C HIS A 131 3.21 24.56 -15.32
N PHE A 132 4.10 25.55 -15.24
CA PHE A 132 3.71 26.95 -15.27
C PHE A 132 3.15 27.30 -16.67
N CYS A 133 2.07 28.08 -16.70
CA CYS A 133 1.42 28.53 -17.93
C CYS A 133 1.23 30.04 -17.89
N GLY A 134 1.73 30.74 -18.92
CA GLY A 134 1.46 32.16 -19.09
C GLY A 134 2.46 32.88 -19.99
N PRO A 135 2.09 34.06 -20.52
CA PRO A 135 2.95 34.88 -21.39
C PRO A 135 4.18 35.48 -20.68
N ARG A 136 4.23 35.40 -19.34
CA ARG A 136 5.35 35.88 -18.50
C ARG A 136 6.36 34.79 -18.16
N ASP A 137 6.05 33.53 -18.48
CA ASP A 137 6.90 32.39 -18.16
C ASP A 137 7.55 31.91 -19.45
N ALA A 138 8.82 32.24 -19.65
CA ALA A 138 9.65 31.66 -20.71
C ALA A 138 10.05 30.19 -20.40
N VAL A 139 9.24 29.50 -19.61
CA VAL A 139 9.59 28.29 -18.87
C VAL A 139 9.03 27.08 -19.62
N VAL A 140 9.91 26.19 -20.05
CA VAL A 140 9.53 24.98 -20.79
C VAL A 140 8.75 24.05 -19.85
N PRO A 141 7.73 23.29 -20.33
CA PRO A 141 7.04 22.33 -19.46
C PRO A 141 8.02 21.40 -18.74
N GLY A 142 7.94 21.35 -17.41
CA GLY A 142 8.87 20.60 -16.56
C GLY A 142 9.99 21.43 -15.91
N GLU A 143 10.08 22.73 -16.17
CA GLU A 143 10.91 23.65 -15.40
C GLU A 143 10.11 24.23 -14.22
N GLY A 144 10.56 23.94 -13.01
CA GLY A 144 10.02 24.53 -11.79
C GLY A 144 10.86 25.71 -11.30
N TYR A 145 10.34 26.44 -10.32
CA TYR A 145 11.13 27.47 -9.63
C TYR A 145 11.98 26.83 -8.52
N PRO A 146 13.19 27.34 -8.21
CA PRO A 146 14.06 26.73 -7.21
C PRO A 146 13.40 26.70 -5.82
N LEU A 147 13.44 25.54 -5.17
CA LEU A 147 12.84 25.30 -3.85
C LEU A 147 13.63 25.99 -2.76
N HIS A 148 12.91 26.69 -1.87
CA HIS A 148 13.50 27.21 -0.64
C HIS A 148 13.49 26.12 0.45
N PRO A 149 14.60 25.87 1.17
CA PRO A 149 14.71 24.76 2.13
C PRO A 149 13.64 24.81 3.23
N VAL A 150 13.29 26.00 3.72
CA VAL A 150 12.22 26.17 4.73
C VAL A 150 10.85 25.67 4.25
N SER A 151 10.56 25.78 2.95
CA SER A 151 9.30 25.27 2.40
C SER A 151 9.25 23.74 2.43
N LEU A 152 10.39 23.09 2.17
CA LEU A 152 10.52 21.63 2.28
C LEU A 152 10.42 21.15 3.73
N GLU A 153 11.09 21.85 4.65
CA GLU A 153 11.00 21.56 6.09
C GLU A 153 9.56 21.65 6.60
N ARG A 154 8.82 22.69 6.18
CA ARG A 154 7.40 22.85 6.52
C ARG A 154 6.53 21.74 5.92
N ALA A 155 6.78 21.35 4.68
CA ALA A 155 6.06 20.24 4.04
C ALA A 155 6.26 18.93 4.82
N LEU A 156 7.50 18.64 5.23
CA LEU A 156 7.86 17.44 6.00
C LEU A 156 7.36 17.47 7.45
N ALA A 157 7.37 18.63 8.10
CA ALA A 157 6.77 18.77 9.42
C ALA A 157 5.24 18.57 9.35
N THR A 158 4.61 19.05 8.28
CA THR A 158 3.17 18.91 8.06
C THR A 158 2.79 17.45 7.80
N SER A 159 3.48 16.74 6.90
CA SER A 159 3.22 15.33 6.63
C SER A 159 3.34 14.49 7.90
N LYS A 160 4.42 14.65 8.68
CA LYS A 160 4.61 13.90 9.94
C LYS A 160 3.53 14.18 10.96
N ARG A 161 3.15 15.45 11.13
CA ARG A 161 2.07 15.81 12.03
C ARG A 161 0.78 15.13 11.60
N PHE A 162 0.47 15.15 10.31
CA PHE A 162 -0.69 14.47 9.75
C PHE A 162 -0.68 12.97 10.03
N LEU A 163 0.44 12.29 9.75
CA LEU A 163 0.54 10.85 9.98
C LEU A 163 0.36 10.50 11.46
N ARG A 164 0.99 11.25 12.37
CA ARG A 164 0.82 11.09 13.82
C ARG A 164 -0.63 11.33 14.25
N THR A 165 -1.26 12.37 13.72
CA THR A 165 -2.67 12.62 14.03
C THR A 165 -3.58 11.49 13.51
N ALA A 166 -3.30 10.97 12.30
CA ALA A 166 -4.01 9.82 11.74
C ALA A 166 -3.82 8.55 12.58
N THR A 167 -2.60 8.24 13.03
CA THR A 167 -2.33 7.10 13.91
C THR A 167 -3.05 7.26 15.25
N THR A 168 -2.99 8.45 15.87
CA THR A 168 -3.72 8.69 17.13
C THR A 168 -5.24 8.56 16.98
N CYS A 169 -5.82 9.06 15.87
CA CYS A 169 -7.27 8.92 15.63
C CYS A 169 -7.66 7.46 15.40
N ALA A 170 -6.84 6.72 14.64
CA ALA A 170 -7.06 5.31 14.38
C ALA A 170 -6.97 4.47 15.67
N LEU A 171 -6.03 4.78 16.57
CA LEU A 171 -5.85 4.09 17.84
C LEU A 171 -6.92 4.45 18.89
N ASP A 172 -7.39 5.71 18.93
CA ASP A 172 -8.48 6.14 19.82
C ASP A 172 -9.86 5.69 19.29
N GLY A 173 -9.96 5.32 18.01
CA GLY A 173 -11.24 4.98 17.37
C GLY A 173 -12.19 6.19 17.29
N SER A 174 -11.63 7.41 17.27
CA SER A 174 -12.37 8.67 17.27
C SER A 174 -11.62 9.77 16.53
N ALA A 175 -12.36 10.75 16.04
CA ALA A 175 -11.84 11.96 15.41
C ALA A 175 -11.60 13.11 16.42
N ASP A 176 -11.73 12.86 17.73
CA ASP A 176 -11.63 13.89 18.78
C ASP A 176 -10.30 14.64 18.76
N ALA A 177 -9.19 13.95 18.43
CA ALA A 177 -7.86 14.54 18.34
C ALA A 177 -7.76 15.66 17.28
N LEU A 178 -8.69 15.70 16.31
CA LEU A 178 -8.77 16.76 15.30
C LEU A 178 -9.42 18.05 15.83
N GLY A 179 -10.12 17.99 16.97
CA GLY A 179 -10.76 19.14 17.61
C GLY A 179 -11.66 19.95 16.67
N GLY A 180 -12.27 19.31 15.66
CA GLY A 180 -13.09 19.96 14.63
C GLY A 180 -12.35 20.89 13.66
N ARG A 181 -11.02 21.03 13.77
CA ARG A 181 -10.21 21.99 12.97
C ARG A 181 -9.94 21.51 11.55
N GLN A 182 -10.06 20.21 11.30
CA GLN A 182 -9.76 19.58 10.00
C GLN A 182 -10.88 18.61 9.61
N PRO A 183 -12.06 19.10 9.19
CA PRO A 183 -13.17 18.26 8.75
C PRO A 183 -12.81 17.46 7.49
N GLU A 184 -11.94 18.01 6.65
CA GLU A 184 -11.41 17.39 5.46
C GLU A 184 -10.61 16.12 5.77
N LEU A 185 -9.69 16.19 6.74
CA LEU A 185 -8.93 15.04 7.21
C LEU A 185 -9.85 13.99 7.85
N CYS A 186 -10.79 14.42 8.70
CA CYS A 186 -11.77 13.51 9.30
C CYS A 186 -12.52 12.70 8.24
N ALA A 187 -12.96 13.36 7.17
CA ALA A 187 -13.62 12.69 6.07
C ALA A 187 -12.70 11.72 5.30
N VAL A 188 -11.40 12.02 5.16
CA VAL A 188 -10.42 11.08 4.58
C VAL A 188 -10.25 9.85 5.48
N LEU A 189 -10.09 10.05 6.79
CA LEU A 189 -9.92 8.95 7.76
C LEU A 189 -11.16 8.05 7.83
N GLN A 190 -12.35 8.64 7.79
CA GLN A 190 -13.61 7.91 7.72
C GLN A 190 -13.77 7.15 6.40
N LEU A 191 -13.39 7.75 5.27
CA LEU A 191 -13.42 7.09 3.96
C LEU A 191 -12.48 5.90 3.90
N ALA A 192 -11.30 6.04 4.51
CA ALA A 192 -10.33 4.95 4.70
C ALA A 192 -10.76 3.93 5.76
N ARG A 193 -11.93 4.13 6.41
CA ARG A 193 -12.45 3.32 7.53
C ARG A 193 -11.50 3.24 8.73
N LEU A 194 -10.58 4.20 8.88
CA LEU A 194 -9.65 4.27 10.01
C LEU A 194 -10.35 4.74 11.30
N VAL A 195 -11.44 5.48 11.15
CA VAL A 195 -12.28 5.97 12.24
C VAL A 195 -13.74 5.61 11.88
N PRO A 196 -14.59 5.25 12.87
CA PRO A 196 -15.99 4.96 12.62
C PRO A 196 -16.70 6.13 11.92
N HIS A 197 -17.66 5.80 11.05
CA HIS A 197 -18.55 6.82 10.50
C HIS A 197 -19.42 7.38 11.62
N VAL A 198 -19.52 8.71 11.69
CA VAL A 198 -20.47 9.36 12.60
C VAL A 198 -21.85 9.29 11.95
N PRO A 199 -22.82 8.52 12.50
CA PRO A 199 -24.16 8.52 11.96
C PRO A 199 -24.82 9.90 12.17
N LEU A 200 -25.65 10.33 11.22
CA LEU A 200 -26.37 11.61 11.27
C LEU A 200 -27.36 11.72 12.45
N THR A 201 -27.67 10.59 13.09
CA THR A 201 -28.43 10.53 14.34
C THR A 201 -27.52 11.01 15.47
N GLY A 202 -27.76 12.20 16.05
CA GLY A 202 -26.91 12.92 17.01
C GLY A 202 -26.59 12.23 18.36
N VAL A 203 -26.46 10.91 18.39
CA VAL A 203 -25.84 10.12 19.45
C VAL A 203 -24.32 10.23 19.30
N ALA A 204 -23.62 10.52 20.39
CA ALA A 204 -22.17 10.57 20.39
C ALA A 204 -21.60 9.24 19.85
N PRO A 205 -20.67 9.27 18.88
CA PRO A 205 -20.09 8.04 18.33
C PRO A 205 -19.41 7.30 19.48
N LYS A 206 -19.76 6.03 19.66
CA LYS A 206 -19.06 5.17 20.60
C LYS A 206 -17.61 5.05 20.10
N LYS A 207 -16.63 5.35 20.98
CA LYS A 207 -15.22 5.18 20.66
C LYS A 207 -14.96 3.70 20.43
N GLU A 208 -14.86 3.32 19.17
CA GLU A 208 -14.61 1.95 18.76
C GLU A 208 -13.49 1.97 17.73
N VAL A 209 -12.43 1.24 18.06
CA VAL A 209 -11.26 1.11 17.19
C VAL A 209 -11.65 0.19 16.04
N THR A 210 -11.57 0.68 14.80
CA THR A 210 -11.91 -0.09 13.61
C THR A 210 -10.78 -1.09 13.28
N PRO A 211 -11.11 -2.27 12.72
CA PRO A 211 -10.08 -3.23 12.32
C PRO A 211 -9.13 -2.65 11.27
N GLU A 212 -9.63 -1.84 10.34
CA GLU A 212 -8.81 -1.14 9.37
C GLU A 212 -7.89 -0.09 10.03
N GLY A 213 -8.34 0.59 11.08
CA GLY A 213 -7.54 1.54 11.86
C GLY A 213 -6.34 0.89 12.55
N ILE A 214 -6.54 -0.29 13.16
CA ILE A 214 -5.43 -1.04 13.77
C ILE A 214 -4.52 -1.63 12.69
N SER A 215 -5.10 -2.18 11.61
CA SER A 215 -4.32 -2.69 10.48
C SER A 215 -3.42 -1.61 9.89
N PHE A 216 -3.94 -0.40 9.70
CA PHE A 216 -3.18 0.78 9.29
C PHE A 216 -2.00 1.08 10.24
N CYS A 217 -2.21 0.94 11.55
CA CYS A 217 -1.12 1.11 12.52
C CYS A 217 -0.11 -0.05 12.50
N MET A 218 -0.47 -1.24 11.99
CA MET A 218 0.41 -2.41 11.94
C MET A 218 1.20 -2.57 10.63
N VAL A 219 0.83 -1.84 9.57
CA VAL A 219 1.53 -1.88 8.27
C VAL A 219 2.76 -0.97 8.22
N SER A 220 3.61 -1.18 7.20
CA SER A 220 4.83 -0.39 6.98
C SER A 220 4.51 1.10 6.70
N LEU A 221 5.47 1.99 6.94
CA LEU A 221 5.28 3.43 6.71
C LEU A 221 4.84 3.74 5.27
N GLN A 222 5.43 3.06 4.29
CA GLN A 222 5.03 3.15 2.89
C GLN A 222 3.56 2.79 2.69
N GLN A 223 3.11 1.66 3.25
CA GLN A 223 1.73 1.22 3.12
C GLN A 223 0.77 2.18 3.82
N ARG A 224 1.14 2.75 4.98
CA ARG A 224 0.35 3.81 5.63
C ARG A 224 0.14 4.99 4.70
N TRP A 225 1.21 5.49 4.08
CA TRP A 225 1.09 6.57 3.13
C TRP A 225 0.25 6.19 1.90
N TRP A 226 0.40 4.97 1.40
CA TRP A 226 -0.42 4.47 0.30
C TRP A 226 -1.91 4.42 0.65
N VAL A 227 -2.28 3.96 1.85
CA VAL A 227 -3.67 3.97 2.34
C VAL A 227 -4.26 5.38 2.30
N LEU A 228 -3.49 6.37 2.78
CA LEU A 228 -3.94 7.76 2.79
C LEU A 228 -4.01 8.37 1.37
N VAL A 229 -3.06 8.05 0.49
CA VAL A 229 -3.12 8.45 -0.93
C VAL A 229 -4.35 7.86 -1.60
N ASN A 230 -4.60 6.56 -1.43
CA ASN A 230 -5.76 5.89 -2.02
C ASN A 230 -7.08 6.48 -1.47
N ALA A 231 -7.15 6.79 -0.18
CA ALA A 231 -8.30 7.49 0.41
C ALA A 231 -8.50 8.90 -0.17
N ALA A 232 -7.41 9.64 -0.44
CA ALA A 232 -7.48 10.92 -1.14
C ALA A 232 -8.01 10.75 -2.58
N LEU A 233 -7.59 9.70 -3.30
CA LEU A 233 -8.09 9.40 -4.65
C LEU A 233 -9.59 9.09 -4.65
N GLU A 234 -10.04 8.20 -3.75
CA GLU A 234 -11.45 7.86 -3.63
C GLU A 234 -12.29 9.09 -3.25
N ARG A 235 -11.76 9.97 -2.40
CA ARG A 235 -12.40 11.25 -2.08
C ARG A 235 -12.52 12.16 -3.32
N VAL A 236 -11.54 12.20 -4.21
CA VAL A 236 -11.67 12.91 -5.50
C VAL A 236 -12.87 12.34 -6.27
N LEU A 237 -12.95 11.01 -6.42
CA LEU A 237 -14.00 10.34 -7.19
C LEU A 237 -15.39 10.54 -6.60
N LEU A 238 -15.52 10.58 -5.27
CA LEU A 238 -16.80 10.85 -4.61
C LEU A 238 -17.26 12.30 -4.82
N LEU A 239 -16.36 13.27 -4.70
CA LEU A 239 -16.69 14.69 -4.88
C LEU A 239 -17.05 15.01 -6.34
N THR A 240 -16.39 14.38 -7.31
CA THR A 240 -16.74 14.55 -8.72
C THR A 240 -18.12 13.96 -9.02
N ARG A 241 -18.44 12.78 -8.49
CA ARG A 241 -19.78 12.17 -8.61
C ARG A 241 -20.87 13.03 -7.95
N ALA A 242 -20.63 13.56 -6.75
CA ALA A 242 -21.57 14.43 -6.06
C ALA A 242 -21.83 15.74 -6.83
N SER A 243 -20.77 16.33 -7.41
CA SER A 243 -20.88 17.54 -8.23
C SER A 243 -21.71 17.34 -9.51
N VAL A 244 -21.60 16.17 -10.15
CA VAL A 244 -22.43 15.79 -11.32
C VAL A 244 -23.90 15.77 -10.94
N ASN A 245 -24.24 15.16 -9.80
CA ASN A 245 -25.62 15.04 -9.34
C ASN A 245 -26.24 16.40 -8.97
N SER A 246 -25.45 17.34 -8.46
CA SER A 246 -25.96 18.66 -8.03
C SER A 246 -26.05 19.71 -9.14
N SER A 247 -25.18 19.65 -10.16
CA SER A 247 -25.01 20.77 -11.11
C SER A 247 -25.48 20.50 -12.54
N GLY A 248 -25.82 19.25 -12.90
CA GLY A 248 -26.29 18.90 -14.26
C GLY A 248 -25.31 19.19 -15.41
N ASN A 249 -24.15 19.80 -15.12
CA ASN A 249 -23.15 20.23 -16.08
C ASN A 249 -22.10 19.12 -16.25
N THR A 250 -22.15 18.41 -17.37
CA THR A 250 -21.42 17.15 -17.59
C THR A 250 -20.03 17.32 -18.21
N SER A 251 -19.63 18.52 -18.65
CA SER A 251 -18.44 18.69 -19.50
C SER A 251 -17.09 18.59 -18.76
N GLY A 252 -17.03 18.93 -17.47
CA GLY A 252 -15.81 18.91 -16.65
C GLY A 252 -15.74 17.76 -15.64
N SER A 253 -16.82 17.55 -14.87
CA SER A 253 -16.86 16.56 -13.77
C SER A 253 -16.95 15.10 -14.26
N SER A 254 -17.44 14.84 -15.47
CA SER A 254 -17.52 13.49 -16.07
C SER A 254 -16.17 12.93 -16.54
N ARG A 255 -15.10 13.74 -16.57
CA ARG A 255 -13.80 13.36 -17.15
C ARG A 255 -12.81 12.80 -16.13
N VAL A 256 -13.09 12.89 -14.83
CA VAL A 256 -12.16 12.43 -13.79
C VAL A 256 -12.37 10.94 -13.53
N THR A 257 -11.49 10.13 -14.09
CA THR A 257 -11.49 8.67 -13.93
C THR A 257 -10.36 8.23 -12.99
N LYS A 258 -10.52 7.06 -12.35
CA LYS A 258 -9.48 6.49 -11.47
C LYS A 258 -8.13 6.27 -12.20
N PRO A 259 -8.11 5.76 -13.46
CA PRO A 259 -6.86 5.63 -14.21
C PRO A 259 -6.15 6.95 -14.50
N LEU A 260 -6.91 8.01 -14.80
CA LEU A 260 -6.33 9.35 -14.98
C LEU A 260 -5.63 9.83 -13.70
N LEU A 261 -6.23 9.58 -12.53
CA LEU A 261 -5.60 9.92 -11.24
C LEU A 261 -4.31 9.13 -11.00
N TRP A 262 -4.26 7.85 -11.37
CA TRP A 262 -3.02 7.05 -11.29
C TRP A 262 -1.93 7.60 -12.21
N GLN A 263 -2.26 8.01 -13.43
CA GLN A 263 -1.32 8.65 -14.35
C GLN A 263 -0.80 9.98 -13.80
N LEU A 264 -1.68 10.79 -13.19
CA LEU A 264 -1.27 12.05 -12.54
C LEU A 264 -0.36 11.81 -11.32
N LEU A 265 -0.62 10.76 -10.52
CA LEU A 265 0.29 10.35 -9.44
C LEU A 265 1.66 9.93 -9.97
N ALA A 266 1.69 9.18 -11.07
CA ALA A 266 2.94 8.80 -11.73
C ALA A 266 3.71 10.03 -12.21
N VAL A 267 3.04 11.00 -12.84
CA VAL A 267 3.69 12.25 -13.25
C VAL A 267 4.27 12.99 -12.03
N LEU A 268 3.52 13.12 -10.93
CA LEU A 268 4.02 13.75 -9.70
C LEU A 268 5.28 13.07 -9.15
N SER A 269 5.41 11.75 -9.33
CA SER A 269 6.57 10.99 -8.85
C SER A 269 7.85 11.23 -9.67
N VAL A 270 7.70 11.61 -10.94
CA VAL A 270 8.83 11.89 -11.86
C VAL A 270 9.30 13.34 -11.78
N LEU A 271 8.49 14.25 -11.24
CA LEU A 271 8.89 15.65 -11.04
C LEU A 271 10.05 15.75 -10.03
N ASP A 272 11.03 16.61 -10.32
CA ASP A 272 12.13 16.95 -9.40
C ASP A 272 11.63 17.88 -8.27
N THR A 273 10.82 17.32 -7.38
CA THR A 273 10.22 18.00 -6.23
C THR A 273 11.22 18.24 -5.10
N ALA A 274 12.41 17.64 -5.17
CA ALA A 274 13.48 17.85 -4.20
C ALA A 274 14.16 19.21 -4.37
N HIS A 275 14.27 19.70 -5.61
CA HIS A 275 14.97 20.94 -5.92
C HIS A 275 14.05 22.05 -6.46
N TYR A 276 12.85 21.71 -6.94
CA TYR A 276 11.96 22.65 -7.61
C TYR A 276 10.53 22.65 -7.06
N ILE A 277 9.86 23.79 -7.23
CA ILE A 277 8.45 24.04 -6.93
C ILE A 277 7.70 24.15 -8.25
N PHE A 278 6.51 23.54 -8.32
CA PHE A 278 5.68 23.50 -9.51
C PHE A 278 4.38 24.28 -9.34
N ALA A 279 3.74 24.60 -10.46
CA ALA A 279 2.51 25.39 -10.48
C ALA A 279 1.34 24.60 -9.92
N PHE A 280 0.58 25.19 -9.00
CA PHE A 280 -0.70 24.62 -8.59
C PHE A 280 -1.72 24.90 -9.72
N PRO A 281 -2.25 23.88 -10.41
CA PRO A 281 -3.10 24.07 -11.57
C PRO A 281 -4.41 24.75 -11.18
N GLU A 282 -4.84 25.68 -12.04
CA GLU A 282 -6.13 26.34 -11.88
C GLU A 282 -7.26 25.38 -12.21
N ARG A 283 -8.40 25.54 -11.52
CA ARG A 283 -9.57 24.66 -11.68
C ARG A 283 -10.10 24.63 -13.12
N GLN A 284 -9.95 25.73 -13.86
CA GLN A 284 -10.40 25.87 -15.25
C GLN A 284 -9.44 25.21 -16.25
N GLN A 285 -8.14 25.24 -15.95
CA GLN A 285 -7.10 24.70 -16.80
C GLN A 285 -7.02 23.18 -16.71
N ASP A 286 -6.93 22.67 -15.48
CA ASP A 286 -6.85 21.23 -15.23
C ASP A 286 -7.61 20.87 -13.95
N PHE A 287 -8.88 20.52 -14.15
CA PHE A 287 -9.77 20.16 -13.08
C PHE A 287 -9.32 18.92 -12.31
N ALA A 288 -8.81 17.89 -13.01
CA ALA A 288 -8.41 16.62 -12.40
C ALA A 288 -7.15 16.80 -11.53
N ALA A 289 -6.13 17.49 -12.07
CA ALA A 289 -4.89 17.76 -11.33
C ALA A 289 -5.13 18.71 -10.14
N HIS A 290 -6.00 19.72 -10.30
CA HIS A 290 -6.39 20.62 -9.23
C HIS A 290 -7.05 19.87 -8.06
N LEU A 291 -8.01 18.99 -8.35
CA LEU A 291 -8.67 18.20 -7.32
C LEU A 291 -7.70 17.22 -6.64
N LEU A 292 -6.85 16.55 -7.42
CA LEU A 292 -5.85 15.63 -6.89
C LEU A 292 -4.92 16.32 -5.89
N LEU A 293 -4.30 17.44 -6.28
CA LEU A 293 -3.39 18.17 -5.40
C LEU A 293 -4.10 18.75 -4.17
N ALA A 294 -5.34 19.20 -4.34
CA ALA A 294 -6.15 19.66 -3.20
C ALA A 294 -6.38 18.51 -2.19
N ARG A 295 -6.73 17.30 -2.65
CA ARG A 295 -6.92 16.15 -1.75
C ARG A 295 -5.61 15.63 -1.15
N LEU A 296 -4.51 15.66 -1.89
CA LEU A 296 -3.19 15.31 -1.34
C LEU A 296 -2.71 16.33 -0.28
N ALA A 297 -3.13 17.59 -0.40
CA ALA A 297 -2.88 18.60 0.63
C ALA A 297 -3.68 18.34 1.92
N GLU A 298 -4.90 17.82 1.81
CA GLU A 298 -5.70 17.39 2.99
C GLU A 298 -5.07 16.22 3.75
N VAL A 299 -4.18 15.46 3.10
CA VAL A 299 -3.42 14.35 3.71
C VAL A 299 -2.03 14.80 4.19
N GLY A 300 -1.64 16.04 3.90
CA GLY A 300 -0.34 16.59 4.27
C GLY A 300 0.82 16.16 3.36
N LEU A 301 0.54 15.56 2.21
CA LEU A 301 1.56 15.15 1.22
C LEU A 301 1.92 16.27 0.24
N VAL A 302 1.05 17.25 0.10
CA VAL A 302 1.27 18.43 -0.74
C VAL A 302 1.11 19.69 0.11
N TYR A 303 2.11 20.58 0.05
CA TYR A 303 2.10 21.84 0.76
C TYR A 303 1.91 23.00 -0.23
N PRO A 304 0.76 23.70 -0.23
CA PRO A 304 0.54 24.85 -1.10
C PRO A 304 1.38 26.05 -0.63
N VAL A 305 2.07 26.68 -1.57
CA VAL A 305 2.93 27.85 -1.34
C VAL A 305 2.53 28.96 -2.31
N LEU A 306 2.55 30.20 -1.87
CA LEU A 306 2.42 31.36 -2.74
C LEU A 306 3.81 31.87 -3.11
N ARG A 307 4.08 31.99 -4.41
CA ARG A 307 5.31 32.59 -4.95
C ARG A 307 4.93 33.52 -6.08
N ASP A 308 5.40 34.77 -6.03
CA ASP A 308 5.15 35.79 -7.07
C ASP A 308 3.66 35.90 -7.46
N ASP A 309 2.78 35.92 -6.44
CA ASP A 309 1.31 35.94 -6.57
C ASP A 309 0.68 34.72 -7.26
N ARG A 310 1.46 33.65 -7.44
CA ARG A 310 1.01 32.38 -8.01
C ARG A 310 0.97 31.30 -6.97
N ARG A 311 -0.09 30.48 -7.06
CA ARG A 311 -0.21 29.26 -6.25
C ARG A 311 0.72 28.21 -6.83
N CYS A 312 1.63 27.77 -5.99
CA CYS A 312 2.59 26.72 -6.27
C CYS A 312 2.41 25.60 -5.23
N PHE A 313 3.05 24.46 -5.46
CA PHE A 313 3.03 23.37 -4.49
C PHE A 313 4.41 22.76 -4.28
N VAL A 314 4.64 22.31 -3.05
CA VAL A 314 5.79 21.50 -2.67
C VAL A 314 5.27 20.12 -2.30
N VAL A 315 5.86 19.08 -2.88
CA VAL A 315 5.52 17.69 -2.55
C VAL A 315 6.41 17.25 -1.40
N SER A 316 5.82 16.67 -0.36
CA SER A 316 6.61 16.05 0.71
C SER A 316 7.31 14.79 0.16
N PRO A 317 8.59 14.55 0.46
CA PRO A 317 9.27 13.29 0.15
C PRO A 317 8.52 12.03 0.60
N ASP A 318 7.68 12.13 1.64
CA ASP A 318 6.79 11.05 2.10
C ASP A 318 5.81 10.56 1.01
N PHE A 319 5.48 11.41 0.03
CA PHE A 319 4.67 11.02 -1.13
C PHE A 319 5.37 9.96 -1.99
N LEU A 320 6.67 10.13 -2.25
CA LEU A 320 7.45 9.15 -3.00
C LEU A 320 7.54 7.82 -2.23
N HIS A 321 7.56 7.87 -0.89
CA HIS A 321 7.44 6.67 -0.06
C HIS A 321 6.13 5.91 -0.23
N ALA A 322 5.04 6.59 -0.58
CA ALA A 322 3.75 5.94 -0.87
C ALA A 322 3.76 5.19 -2.20
N ILE A 323 4.47 5.73 -3.20
CA ILE A 323 4.36 5.31 -4.61
C ILE A 323 5.48 4.34 -5.01
N HIS A 324 6.73 4.61 -4.61
CA HIS A 324 7.89 3.86 -5.09
C HIS A 324 8.13 2.58 -4.28
N TRP A 325 8.32 1.46 -4.96
CA TRP A 325 8.70 0.15 -4.37
C TRP A 325 9.99 0.20 -3.52
N HIS A 326 10.92 1.08 -3.90
CA HIS A 326 12.27 1.20 -3.31
C HIS A 326 12.48 2.52 -2.58
N ALA A 327 11.44 3.10 -1.99
CA ALA A 327 11.65 4.22 -1.10
C ALA A 327 12.36 3.72 0.17
N ASN A 328 13.65 3.42 0.03
CA ASN A 328 14.54 3.05 1.09
C ASN A 328 14.40 4.17 2.11
N ALA A 329 14.13 3.74 3.32
CA ALA A 329 14.09 4.55 4.51
C ALA A 329 15.21 5.62 4.65
N PRO A 330 16.45 5.54 4.11
CA PRO A 330 17.53 6.43 4.53
C PRO A 330 17.22 7.91 4.44
N LEU A 331 16.66 8.44 3.35
CA LEU A 331 16.49 9.89 3.23
C LEU A 331 15.38 10.41 4.16
N SER A 332 14.24 9.74 4.24
CA SER A 332 13.17 10.17 5.16
C SER A 332 13.45 9.77 6.60
N PHE A 333 14.07 8.63 6.92
CA PHE A 333 14.41 8.28 8.31
C PHE A 333 15.57 9.11 8.87
N THR A 334 16.64 9.37 8.09
CA THR A 334 17.72 10.26 8.55
C THR A 334 17.23 11.70 8.70
N PHE A 335 16.38 12.18 7.77
CA PHE A 335 15.74 13.49 7.86
C PHE A 335 14.64 13.55 8.94
N ASN A 336 13.92 12.45 9.20
CA ASN A 336 12.95 12.29 10.28
C ASN A 336 13.62 12.44 11.64
N HIS A 337 14.75 11.76 11.82
CA HIS A 337 15.47 11.79 13.08
C HIS A 337 16.16 13.14 13.33
N TYR A 338 16.68 13.81 12.28
CA TYR A 338 17.29 15.14 12.42
C TYR A 338 16.28 16.21 12.83
N LEU A 339 15.05 16.19 12.29
CA LEU A 339 14.02 17.17 12.64
C LEU A 339 13.26 16.87 13.95
N VAL A 340 13.02 15.60 14.30
CA VAL A 340 12.39 15.26 15.59
C VAL A 340 13.28 15.68 16.77
N ARG A 341 14.59 15.62 16.61
CA ARG A 341 15.54 16.09 17.63
C ARG A 341 15.65 17.62 17.69
N SER A 342 15.46 18.32 16.57
CA SER A 342 15.43 19.80 16.55
C SER A 342 14.17 20.41 17.17
N GLY A 343 13.09 19.64 17.37
CA GLY A 343 11.86 20.09 18.03
C GLY A 343 11.86 19.98 19.55
N SER A 344 12.83 19.28 20.15
CA SER A 344 12.97 19.13 21.61
C SER A 344 14.23 19.85 22.07
N GLY A 345 14.06 21.11 22.49
CA GLY A 345 15.12 21.94 23.07
C GLY A 345 15.50 21.51 24.48
N PHE A 346 15.90 20.27 24.68
CA PHE A 346 16.48 19.79 25.95
C PHE A 346 17.93 19.37 25.76
N ASN A 347 18.83 20.10 26.42
CA ASN A 347 20.21 19.71 26.65
C ASN A 347 20.21 18.46 27.54
N ASP A 348 20.13 17.27 26.96
CA ASP A 348 20.51 16.04 27.68
C ASP A 348 21.64 15.32 26.95
N SER A 349 22.84 15.72 27.36
CA SER A 349 24.08 15.03 27.06
C SER A 349 24.28 13.94 28.11
N ARG A 350 23.48 12.86 28.12
CA ARG A 350 23.78 11.67 28.97
C ARG A 350 23.03 10.36 28.73
N VAL A 351 22.11 10.22 27.77
CA VAL A 351 21.61 8.88 27.41
C VAL A 351 22.59 8.20 26.46
N SER A 352 23.20 7.10 26.94
CA SER A 352 24.10 6.24 26.17
C SER A 352 23.51 5.95 24.79
N ALA A 353 24.33 6.09 23.74
CA ALA A 353 23.98 5.82 22.36
C ALA A 353 23.53 4.35 22.18
N ILE A 354 22.24 4.08 22.42
CA ILE A 354 21.54 2.98 21.77
C ILE A 354 21.77 3.20 20.28
N ARG A 355 22.33 2.20 19.59
CA ARG A 355 22.61 2.33 18.16
C ARG A 355 21.28 2.65 17.48
N ARG A 356 21.29 3.56 16.51
CA ARG A 356 20.13 4.08 15.77
C ARG A 356 19.27 2.99 15.07
N GLU A 357 19.71 1.74 15.13
CA GLU A 357 19.11 0.54 14.57
C GLU A 357 18.27 -0.26 15.60
N ASP A 358 18.38 0.08 16.90
CA ASP A 358 17.77 -0.70 18.00
C ASP A 358 16.54 0.01 18.61
N THR A 359 16.26 1.27 18.23
CA THR A 359 15.09 2.03 18.70
C THR A 359 13.82 1.65 17.94
N ASP A 360 12.70 1.53 18.65
CA ASP A 360 11.39 1.08 18.16
C ASP A 360 11.38 -0.37 17.61
N THR A 361 12.20 -1.22 18.24
CA THR A 361 12.32 -2.64 17.90
C THR A 361 11.65 -3.54 18.93
N ILE A 362 11.22 -4.71 18.49
CA ILE A 362 10.56 -5.74 19.29
C ILE A 362 11.36 -7.04 19.20
N ILE A 363 11.58 -7.68 20.33
CA ILE A 363 12.16 -9.02 20.44
C ILE A 363 11.05 -9.99 20.85
N THR A 364 10.90 -11.08 20.09
CA THR A 364 9.92 -12.13 20.37
C THR A 364 10.62 -13.38 20.92
N GLU A 365 10.13 -13.91 22.04
CA GLU A 365 10.63 -15.15 22.65
C GLU A 365 9.67 -16.33 22.45
N THR A 366 10.18 -17.55 22.62
CA THR A 366 9.41 -18.81 22.53
C THR A 366 8.39 -18.99 23.65
N ASN A 367 8.56 -18.28 24.77
CA ASN A 367 7.67 -18.29 25.93
C ASN A 367 6.52 -17.26 25.81
N PHE A 368 6.26 -16.71 24.62
CA PHE A 368 5.23 -15.69 24.38
C PHE A 368 5.49 -14.32 25.02
N ARG A 369 6.72 -14.04 25.46
CA ARG A 369 7.14 -12.69 25.86
C ARG A 369 7.57 -11.85 24.66
N LEU A 370 7.23 -10.58 24.72
CA LEU A 370 7.68 -9.56 23.79
C LEU A 370 8.44 -8.50 24.59
N TYR A 371 9.61 -8.10 24.11
CA TYR A 371 10.37 -7.00 24.68
C TYR A 371 10.44 -5.88 23.64
N ALA A 372 9.78 -4.78 23.95
CA ALA A 372 9.76 -3.61 23.07
C ALA A 372 10.72 -2.55 23.61
N TYR A 373 11.71 -2.17 22.79
CA TYR A 373 12.62 -1.07 23.05
C TYR A 373 12.08 0.17 22.34
N THR A 374 11.29 0.98 23.03
CA THR A 374 10.64 2.14 22.41
C THR A 374 10.27 3.19 23.45
N GLU A 375 10.32 4.44 23.04
CA GLU A 375 9.74 5.59 23.76
C GLU A 375 8.48 6.09 23.03
N ASP A 376 8.12 5.48 21.88
CA ASP A 376 6.98 5.87 21.06
C ASP A 376 5.69 5.32 21.66
N SER A 377 4.84 6.22 22.14
CA SER A 377 3.52 5.88 22.68
C SER A 377 2.63 5.18 21.66
N ASP A 378 2.76 5.48 20.36
CA ASP A 378 1.95 4.84 19.32
C ASP A 378 2.29 3.36 19.20
N LEU A 379 3.58 3.00 19.29
CA LEU A 379 4.02 1.60 19.24
C LEU A 379 3.51 0.82 20.45
N LEU A 380 3.58 1.41 21.63
CA LEU A 380 3.05 0.82 22.86
C LEU A 380 1.53 0.62 22.79
N ASN A 381 0.80 1.62 22.28
CA ASN A 381 -0.65 1.54 22.12
C ASN A 381 -1.07 0.42 21.15
N ILE A 382 -0.28 0.13 20.12
CA ILE A 382 -0.50 -1.01 19.22
C ILE A 382 -0.29 -2.33 19.97
N LEU A 383 0.80 -2.46 20.74
CA LEU A 383 1.09 -3.66 21.53
C LEU A 383 -0.02 -3.97 22.55
N HIS A 384 -0.54 -2.93 23.21
CA HIS A 384 -1.68 -3.04 24.13
C HIS A 384 -2.96 -3.60 23.50
N GLN A 385 -3.08 -3.63 22.16
CA GLN A 385 -4.26 -4.20 21.51
C GLN A 385 -4.30 -5.73 21.56
N PHE A 386 -3.13 -6.40 21.65
CA PHE A 386 -3.04 -7.86 21.58
C PHE A 386 -2.14 -8.51 22.64
N ALA A 387 -1.41 -7.73 23.43
CA ALA A 387 -0.53 -8.21 24.48
C ALA A 387 -0.77 -7.46 25.81
N GLU A 388 -0.53 -8.14 26.92
CA GLU A 388 -0.63 -7.60 28.27
C GLU A 388 0.74 -7.11 28.75
N LEU A 389 0.80 -5.91 29.34
CA LEU A 389 2.05 -5.35 29.87
C LEU A 389 2.37 -6.01 31.22
N GLU A 390 3.51 -6.70 31.32
CA GLU A 390 3.99 -7.31 32.57
C GLU A 390 4.78 -6.28 33.39
N GLU A 391 5.81 -5.66 32.80
CA GLU A 391 6.76 -4.80 33.50
C GLU A 391 7.32 -3.71 32.59
N VAL A 392 7.74 -2.59 33.18
CA VAL A 392 8.48 -1.51 32.48
C VAL A 392 9.83 -1.34 33.17
N VAL A 393 10.90 -1.52 32.40
CA VAL A 393 12.28 -1.44 32.87
C VAL A 393 12.91 -0.18 32.30
N ASN A 394 13.46 0.67 33.18
CA ASN A 394 14.21 1.88 32.80
C ASN A 394 13.48 2.88 31.87
N GLY A 395 12.14 2.79 31.78
CA GLY A 395 11.28 3.72 31.05
C GLY A 395 11.23 3.54 29.53
N ASN A 396 12.13 2.75 28.93
CA ASN A 396 12.22 2.53 27.48
C ASN A 396 12.17 1.05 27.06
N LEU A 397 12.22 0.12 28.01
CA LEU A 397 12.04 -1.31 27.78
C LEU A 397 10.72 -1.76 28.38
N HIS A 398 9.78 -2.15 27.53
CA HIS A 398 8.46 -2.62 27.91
C HIS A 398 8.36 -4.12 27.69
N CYS A 399 8.06 -4.86 28.75
CA CYS A 399 7.89 -6.30 28.73
C CYS A 399 6.40 -6.65 28.61
N TYR A 400 6.01 -7.32 27.53
CA TYR A 400 4.65 -7.77 27.28
C TYR A 400 4.55 -9.29 27.25
N ARG A 401 3.35 -9.82 27.53
CA ARG A 401 2.97 -11.22 27.36
C ARG A 401 1.79 -11.34 26.42
N VAL A 402 1.87 -12.26 25.47
CA VAL A 402 0.70 -12.65 24.67
C VAL A 402 0.02 -13.85 25.33
N THR A 403 -1.22 -13.67 25.76
CA THR A 403 -2.05 -14.72 26.36
C THR A 403 -3.16 -15.10 25.38
N ARG A 404 -3.83 -16.23 25.66
CA ARG A 404 -5.00 -16.63 24.88
C ARG A 404 -6.11 -15.58 24.98
N ASP A 405 -6.31 -15.01 26.15
CA ASP A 405 -7.39 -14.05 26.41
C ASP A 405 -7.07 -12.69 25.77
N SER A 406 -5.82 -12.23 25.84
CA SER A 406 -5.37 -11.01 25.16
C SER A 406 -5.54 -11.13 23.65
N PHE A 407 -5.17 -12.28 23.08
CA PHE A 407 -5.32 -12.53 21.65
C PHE A 407 -6.80 -12.71 21.24
N ALA A 408 -7.63 -13.38 22.04
CA ALA A 408 -9.06 -13.48 21.79
C ALA A 408 -9.76 -12.11 21.85
N ALA A 409 -9.29 -11.20 22.73
CA ALA A 409 -9.75 -9.82 22.77
C ALA A 409 -9.34 -9.03 21.51
N ALA A 410 -8.12 -9.24 21.01
CA ALA A 410 -7.65 -8.67 19.76
C ALA A 410 -8.46 -9.16 18.55
N MET A 411 -8.77 -10.46 18.50
CA MET A 411 -9.60 -11.07 17.46
C MET A 411 -10.99 -10.45 17.38
N ARG A 412 -11.61 -10.12 18.54
CA ARG A 412 -12.90 -9.40 18.58
C ARG A 412 -12.83 -7.99 18.01
N LYS A 413 -11.65 -7.35 18.01
CA LYS A 413 -11.38 -6.06 17.35
C LYS A 413 -11.01 -6.21 15.87
N GLY A 414 -11.02 -7.44 15.34
CA GLY A 414 -10.68 -7.78 13.96
C GLY A 414 -9.17 -7.81 13.66
N ILE A 415 -8.33 -7.96 14.68
CA ILE A 415 -6.88 -8.19 14.52
C ILE A 415 -6.64 -9.68 14.26
N THR A 416 -6.03 -10.01 13.12
CA THR A 416 -5.72 -11.40 12.72
C THR A 416 -4.33 -11.85 13.15
N ALA A 417 -4.11 -13.18 13.26
CA ALA A 417 -2.79 -13.71 13.59
C ALA A 417 -1.73 -13.28 12.57
N THR A 418 -2.08 -13.31 11.27
CA THR A 418 -1.19 -12.91 10.18
C THR A 418 -0.76 -11.45 10.30
N GLN A 419 -1.67 -10.54 10.69
CA GLN A 419 -1.33 -9.14 10.92
C GLN A 419 -0.36 -8.96 12.09
N VAL A 420 -0.60 -9.66 13.21
CA VAL A 420 0.30 -9.63 14.38
C VAL A 420 1.69 -10.14 14.00
N LEU A 421 1.77 -11.28 13.33
CA LEU A 421 3.04 -11.86 12.89
C LEU A 421 3.81 -10.96 11.91
N ARG A 422 3.09 -10.35 10.97
CA ARG A 422 3.67 -9.38 10.02
C ARG A 422 4.20 -8.15 10.75
N PHE A 423 3.43 -7.60 11.69
CA PHE A 423 3.83 -6.46 12.50
C PHE A 423 5.08 -6.74 13.33
N LEU A 424 5.11 -7.88 14.03
CA LEU A 424 6.28 -8.30 14.82
C LEU A 424 7.52 -8.49 13.95
N SER A 425 7.35 -9.02 12.73
CA SER A 425 8.44 -9.18 11.77
C SER A 425 8.96 -7.85 11.23
N LEU A 426 8.06 -6.89 10.97
CA LEU A 426 8.42 -5.54 10.50
C LEU A 426 9.20 -4.74 11.55
N ARG A 427 8.90 -4.96 12.83
CA ARG A 427 9.54 -4.28 13.96
C ARG A 427 10.58 -5.14 14.66
N ALA A 428 10.93 -6.29 14.10
CA ALA A 428 11.87 -7.19 14.74
C ALA A 428 13.28 -6.59 14.81
N HIS A 429 13.96 -6.86 15.92
CA HIS A 429 15.32 -6.40 16.11
C HIS A 429 16.27 -6.96 15.00
N PRO A 430 17.17 -6.15 14.40
CA PRO A 430 18.03 -6.56 13.28
C PRO A 430 18.89 -7.80 13.55
N SER A 431 19.23 -8.06 14.82
CA SER A 431 19.99 -9.27 15.19
C SER A 431 19.16 -10.55 15.10
N MET A 432 17.83 -10.47 15.24
CA MET A 432 16.95 -11.62 14.99
C MET A 432 16.89 -11.94 13.50
N LEU A 433 16.76 -10.91 12.64
CA LEU A 433 16.75 -11.09 11.19
C LEU A 433 18.02 -11.81 10.70
N ARG A 434 19.19 -11.42 11.22
CA ARG A 434 20.48 -12.05 10.87
C ARG A 434 20.54 -13.51 11.33
N ARG A 435 20.20 -13.78 12.59
CA ARG A 435 20.32 -15.12 13.20
C ARG A 435 19.44 -16.18 12.52
N TYR A 436 18.26 -15.79 12.05
CA TYR A 436 17.36 -16.70 11.36
C TYR A 436 17.62 -16.80 9.86
N GLY A 437 18.12 -15.73 9.22
CA GLY A 437 18.58 -15.78 7.83
C GLY A 437 19.79 -16.71 7.63
N GLU A 438 20.71 -16.77 8.61
CA GLU A 438 21.90 -17.65 8.57
C GLU A 438 21.58 -19.13 8.82
N LYS A 439 20.46 -19.45 9.47
CA LYS A 439 20.06 -20.84 9.77
C LYS A 439 19.57 -21.61 8.54
N GLU A 440 18.97 -20.93 7.56
CA GLU A 440 18.56 -21.56 6.30
C GLU A 440 19.76 -21.94 5.44
N GLU A 441 20.83 -21.11 5.40
CA GLU A 441 22.03 -21.43 4.60
C GLU A 441 22.83 -22.62 5.15
N ASN A 442 22.78 -22.87 6.46
CA ASN A 442 23.50 -23.98 7.11
C ASN A 442 22.62 -25.23 7.36
N GLY A 443 21.33 -25.19 7.02
CA GLY A 443 20.35 -26.22 7.35
C GLY A 443 20.30 -27.43 6.41
N ASP A 444 20.80 -27.31 5.18
CA ASP A 444 20.64 -28.31 4.11
C ASP A 444 21.92 -29.06 3.71
N THR A 445 22.96 -29.11 4.55
CA THR A 445 24.13 -29.96 4.26
C THR A 445 24.75 -30.56 5.51
N LYS A 446 24.17 -31.65 6.00
CA LYS A 446 24.87 -32.63 6.85
C LYS A 446 24.96 -33.98 6.15
N SER A 447 25.95 -34.08 5.27
CA SER A 447 26.56 -35.36 4.88
C SER A 447 28.01 -35.35 5.37
N PRO A 448 28.53 -36.47 5.92
CA PRO A 448 29.84 -36.49 6.57
C PRO A 448 30.96 -36.42 5.53
N SER A 449 31.91 -35.51 5.73
CA SER A 449 33.15 -35.47 4.96
C SER A 449 34.04 -36.68 5.30
N PRO A 450 34.94 -37.06 4.37
CA PRO A 450 36.31 -37.29 4.80
C PRO A 450 37.33 -36.50 3.97
N ALA A 451 38.31 -35.95 4.71
CA ALA A 451 39.71 -35.73 4.39
C ALA A 451 40.13 -34.86 3.18
N GLY A 452 40.84 -33.75 3.51
CA GLY A 452 42.12 -33.40 2.87
C GLY A 452 42.18 -32.14 2.00
N GLY A 453 42.98 -31.15 2.41
CA GLY A 453 43.67 -30.23 1.48
C GLY A 453 43.52 -28.71 1.71
N ALA A 454 44.53 -28.13 2.37
CA ALA A 454 45.15 -26.77 2.28
C ALA A 454 44.35 -25.48 1.95
N PRO A 455 44.79 -24.30 2.47
CA PRO A 455 44.05 -23.04 2.37
C PRO A 455 44.46 -22.21 1.16
N SER A 456 43.50 -21.57 0.48
CA SER A 456 43.76 -20.43 -0.39
C SER A 456 42.80 -19.28 -0.09
N SER A 457 43.39 -18.13 0.16
CA SER A 457 42.79 -16.84 0.42
C SER A 457 42.16 -16.25 -0.85
N THR A 458 40.90 -15.79 -0.84
CA THR A 458 40.43 -14.74 -1.76
C THR A 458 39.17 -14.02 -1.22
N PHE A 459 39.26 -12.69 -1.19
CA PHE A 459 38.25 -11.63 -1.26
C PHE A 459 36.76 -11.92 -0.97
N SER A 460 36.23 -11.15 -0.02
CA SER A 460 34.81 -11.00 0.30
C SER A 460 33.99 -10.43 -0.85
N ALA A 461 32.94 -11.14 -1.25
CA ALA A 461 31.83 -10.67 -2.08
C ALA A 461 30.51 -10.78 -1.29
N PRO A 462 29.49 -9.95 -1.55
CA PRO A 462 28.24 -9.96 -0.78
C PRO A 462 27.37 -11.20 -1.11
N PRO A 463 26.50 -11.66 -0.20
CA PRO A 463 25.85 -12.96 -0.31
C PRO A 463 24.74 -12.96 -1.36
N ARG A 464 24.73 -13.99 -2.21
CA ARG A 464 23.68 -14.31 -3.18
C ARG A 464 22.61 -15.20 -2.51
N ARG A 465 21.38 -14.71 -2.37
CA ARG A 465 20.23 -15.54 -1.98
C ARG A 465 19.86 -16.49 -3.12
N ALA A 466 19.85 -17.79 -2.86
CA ALA A 466 19.48 -18.83 -3.83
C ALA A 466 17.95 -18.91 -4.01
N ALA A 467 17.52 -19.15 -5.25
CA ALA A 467 16.12 -19.23 -5.64
C ALA A 467 15.54 -20.63 -5.39
N VAL A 468 14.45 -20.72 -4.63
CA VAL A 468 13.59 -21.91 -4.57
C VAL A 468 12.47 -21.74 -5.60
N ALA A 469 12.35 -22.69 -6.51
CA ALA A 469 11.31 -22.74 -7.55
C ALA A 469 10.01 -23.37 -6.99
N GLY A 470 8.86 -22.74 -7.23
CA GLY A 470 7.54 -23.38 -7.03
C GLY A 470 6.38 -22.43 -6.68
N THR A 471 5.68 -21.97 -7.71
CA THR A 471 4.23 -21.67 -7.82
C THR A 471 3.36 -21.54 -6.55
N ARG A 472 2.91 -20.31 -6.23
CA ARG A 472 1.50 -19.86 -5.99
C ARG A 472 1.48 -18.55 -5.17
N GLY A 473 0.86 -17.51 -5.73
CA GLY A 473 0.22 -16.37 -5.02
C GLY A 473 1.12 -15.45 -4.19
N SER A 474 0.98 -14.13 -4.39
CA SER A 474 1.62 -13.03 -3.65
C SER A 474 1.59 -13.15 -2.10
N THR A 475 0.73 -14.01 -1.54
CA THR A 475 0.62 -14.27 -0.10
C THR A 475 1.73 -15.15 0.50
N THR A 476 2.47 -15.93 -0.29
CA THR A 476 3.48 -16.87 0.25
C THR A 476 4.78 -16.21 0.70
N PHE A 477 5.16 -15.07 0.10
CA PHE A 477 6.44 -14.41 0.39
C PHE A 477 6.46 -13.73 1.77
N ILE A 478 5.31 -13.16 2.18
CA ILE A 478 5.15 -12.59 3.53
C ILE A 478 5.17 -13.72 4.57
N ASP A 479 4.51 -14.84 4.28
CA ASP A 479 4.56 -16.01 5.17
C ASP A 479 6.00 -16.52 5.37
N ALA A 480 6.81 -16.62 4.31
CA ALA A 480 8.21 -17.08 4.42
C ALA A 480 9.11 -16.14 5.26
N VAL A 481 9.00 -14.82 5.07
CA VAL A 481 9.77 -13.85 5.86
C VAL A 481 9.28 -13.78 7.32
N THR A 482 7.97 -13.90 7.54
CA THR A 482 7.41 -13.93 8.91
C THR A 482 7.76 -15.22 9.66
N THR A 483 7.87 -16.37 8.98
CA THR A 483 8.33 -17.63 9.58
C THR A 483 9.80 -17.62 9.96
N LEU A 484 10.61 -16.80 9.30
CA LEU A 484 12.03 -16.69 9.60
C LEU A 484 12.26 -15.90 10.88
N VAL A 485 11.60 -14.76 11.06
CA VAL A 485 11.98 -13.83 12.14
C VAL A 485 11.32 -14.16 13.48
N VAL A 486 10.11 -14.70 13.48
CA VAL A 486 9.33 -15.03 14.70
C VAL A 486 9.40 -16.54 14.97
N PRO A 487 9.57 -16.98 16.24
CA PRO A 487 9.62 -18.41 16.55
C PRO A 487 8.40 -19.20 16.03
N HIS A 488 8.63 -20.32 15.34
CA HIS A 488 7.55 -21.11 14.73
C HIS A 488 6.47 -21.56 15.72
N SER A 489 6.86 -21.93 16.95
CA SER A 489 5.92 -22.28 18.02
C SER A 489 4.97 -21.14 18.38
N PHE A 490 5.46 -19.90 18.33
CA PHE A 490 4.65 -18.71 18.56
C PHE A 490 3.65 -18.51 17.41
N CYS A 491 4.09 -18.68 16.16
CA CYS A 491 3.25 -18.59 14.97
C CYS A 491 2.12 -19.62 14.98
N ASP A 492 2.44 -20.87 15.27
CA ASP A 492 1.46 -21.97 15.31
C ASP A 492 0.42 -21.76 16.40
N GLN A 493 0.85 -21.31 17.58
CA GLN A 493 -0.04 -21.06 18.70
C GLN A 493 -1.03 -19.94 18.39
N LEU A 494 -0.58 -18.82 17.80
CA LEU A 494 -1.46 -17.73 17.41
C LEU A 494 -2.48 -18.19 16.35
N ARG A 495 -2.04 -18.92 15.33
CA ARG A 495 -2.93 -19.49 14.30
C ARG A 495 -3.92 -20.50 14.89
N MET A 496 -3.50 -21.27 15.90
CA MET A 496 -4.38 -22.19 16.61
C MET A 496 -5.46 -21.44 17.40
N TRP A 497 -5.08 -20.39 18.15
CA TRP A 497 -6.05 -19.56 18.88
C TRP A 497 -7.00 -18.81 17.92
N GLU A 498 -6.52 -18.36 16.77
CA GLU A 498 -7.38 -17.74 15.74
C GLU A 498 -8.41 -18.74 15.21
N ARG A 499 -7.98 -19.96 14.88
CA ARG A 499 -8.87 -21.04 14.46
C ARG A 499 -9.87 -21.40 15.56
N GLU A 500 -9.45 -21.40 16.82
CA GLU A 500 -10.31 -21.66 17.96
C GLU A 500 -11.40 -20.58 18.12
N CYS A 501 -11.02 -19.30 18.00
CA CYS A 501 -11.98 -18.18 18.05
C CYS A 501 -12.96 -18.19 16.86
N ARG A 502 -12.53 -18.71 15.70
CA ARG A 502 -13.37 -18.85 14.50
C ARG A 502 -14.11 -20.19 14.40
N ARG A 503 -14.13 -21.03 15.45
CA ARG A 503 -14.84 -22.32 15.41
C ARG A 503 -16.34 -22.19 15.25
N VAL A 504 -16.92 -21.10 15.76
CA VAL A 504 -18.36 -20.85 15.74
C VAL A 504 -18.59 -19.50 15.11
N VAL A 505 -19.28 -19.48 13.96
CA VAL A 505 -19.72 -18.26 13.30
C VAL A 505 -21.22 -18.14 13.54
N PHE A 506 -21.64 -17.03 14.14
CA PHE A 506 -23.05 -16.71 14.36
C PHE A 506 -23.53 -15.84 13.21
N GLU A 507 -24.16 -16.46 12.22
CA GLU A 507 -24.84 -15.74 11.14
C GLU A 507 -26.21 -15.29 11.63
N HIS A 508 -26.47 -13.99 11.52
CA HIS A 508 -27.76 -13.35 11.82
C HIS A 508 -28.47 -13.05 10.50
N HIS A 509 -29.78 -12.79 10.52
CA HIS A 509 -30.58 -12.53 9.30
C HIS A 509 -30.63 -13.72 8.33
N VAL A 510 -30.91 -14.90 8.91
CA VAL A 510 -31.09 -16.15 8.17
C VAL A 510 -32.46 -16.75 8.48
N VAL A 511 -33.12 -17.24 7.45
CA VAL A 511 -34.42 -17.91 7.51
C VAL A 511 -34.21 -19.41 7.45
N LEU A 512 -34.79 -20.12 8.43
CA LEU A 512 -34.77 -21.57 8.50
C LEU A 512 -36.06 -22.14 7.92
N LEU A 513 -35.97 -22.78 6.76
CA LEU A 513 -37.06 -23.54 6.16
C LEU A 513 -37.06 -24.94 6.74
N ARG A 514 -38.10 -25.28 7.51
CA ARG A 514 -38.29 -26.61 8.11
C ARG A 514 -39.24 -27.46 7.27
N ASN A 515 -39.11 -28.78 7.37
CA ASN A 515 -39.94 -29.78 6.70
C ASN A 515 -39.86 -29.76 5.16
N VAL A 516 -38.70 -29.39 4.62
CA VAL A 516 -38.49 -29.34 3.16
C VAL A 516 -38.02 -30.71 2.68
N SER A 517 -38.74 -31.32 1.73
CA SER A 517 -38.33 -32.60 1.13
C SER A 517 -37.06 -32.45 0.28
N THR A 518 -36.35 -33.53 0.02
CA THR A 518 -35.14 -33.49 -0.83
C THR A 518 -35.42 -33.04 -2.27
N GLU A 519 -36.65 -33.26 -2.75
CA GLU A 519 -37.09 -32.78 -4.07
C GLU A 519 -37.37 -31.27 -4.05
N GLN A 520 -38.03 -30.78 -2.99
CA GLN A 520 -38.27 -29.36 -2.78
C GLN A 520 -36.97 -28.58 -2.57
N GLN A 521 -36.00 -29.13 -1.82
CA GLN A 521 -34.67 -28.52 -1.66
C GLN A 521 -33.98 -28.34 -3.01
N LYS A 522 -34.02 -29.36 -3.88
CA LYS A 522 -33.46 -29.29 -5.23
C LYS A 522 -34.20 -28.28 -6.10
N ALA A 523 -35.52 -28.20 -6.01
CA ALA A 523 -36.33 -27.24 -6.74
C ALA A 523 -36.02 -25.79 -6.34
N VAL A 524 -35.92 -25.50 -5.04
CA VAL A 524 -35.56 -24.17 -4.54
C VAL A 524 -34.11 -23.82 -4.89
N THR A 525 -33.18 -24.78 -4.80
CA THR A 525 -31.78 -24.54 -5.19
C THR A 525 -31.67 -24.27 -6.70
N ALA A 526 -32.43 -24.99 -7.53
CA ALA A 526 -32.49 -24.74 -8.98
C ALA A 526 -33.10 -23.37 -9.30
N TYR A 527 -34.17 -22.99 -8.60
CA TYR A 527 -34.80 -21.68 -8.76
C TYR A 527 -33.86 -20.53 -8.37
N LEU A 528 -33.12 -20.67 -7.25
CA LEU A 528 -32.10 -19.69 -6.85
C LEU A 528 -30.92 -19.64 -7.83
N ALA A 529 -30.57 -20.78 -8.44
CA ALA A 529 -29.55 -20.84 -9.48
C ALA A 529 -29.98 -20.13 -10.77
N ASP A 530 -31.23 -20.30 -11.19
CA ASP A 530 -31.81 -19.61 -12.34
C ASP A 530 -31.92 -18.09 -12.08
N ALA A 531 -32.13 -17.69 -10.81
CA ALA A 531 -32.14 -16.29 -10.37
C ALA A 531 -30.73 -15.70 -10.14
N GLY A 532 -29.65 -16.50 -10.24
CA GLY A 532 -28.27 -16.06 -10.05
C GLY A 532 -27.82 -15.86 -8.60
N GLU A 533 -28.58 -16.35 -7.62
CA GLU A 533 -28.38 -16.15 -6.18
C GLU A 533 -28.10 -17.47 -5.46
N VAL A 534 -27.18 -18.29 -6.01
CA VAL A 534 -26.80 -19.60 -5.45
C VAL A 534 -26.10 -19.46 -4.09
N ASP A 535 -25.31 -18.41 -3.92
CA ASP A 535 -24.59 -18.09 -2.68
C ASP A 535 -25.52 -17.70 -1.53
N ALA A 536 -26.82 -17.57 -1.81
CA ALA A 536 -27.83 -17.26 -0.82
C ALA A 536 -28.12 -18.42 0.15
N VAL A 537 -27.79 -19.65 -0.25
CA VAL A 537 -28.00 -20.86 0.56
C VAL A 537 -26.84 -21.02 1.53
N VAL A 538 -27.12 -20.81 2.82
CA VAL A 538 -26.11 -20.86 3.89
C VAL A 538 -25.81 -22.30 4.29
N HIS A 539 -26.85 -23.14 4.40
CA HIS A 539 -26.71 -24.53 4.83
C HIS A 539 -27.87 -25.40 4.34
N THR A 540 -27.57 -26.62 3.93
CA THR A 540 -28.55 -27.61 3.48
C THR A 540 -28.31 -28.95 4.16
N GLU A 541 -29.33 -29.44 4.86
CA GLU A 541 -29.34 -30.78 5.46
C GLU A 541 -30.68 -31.47 5.21
N ARG A 542 -30.78 -32.77 5.48
CA ARG A 542 -32.03 -33.50 5.22
C ARG A 542 -33.16 -32.94 6.10
N GLY A 543 -34.21 -32.42 5.46
CA GLY A 543 -35.42 -31.94 6.14
C GLY A 543 -35.42 -30.45 6.51
N TYR A 544 -34.30 -29.73 6.35
CA TYR A 544 -34.27 -28.28 6.54
C TYR A 544 -33.22 -27.58 5.68
N MET A 545 -33.44 -26.30 5.40
CA MET A 545 -32.56 -25.46 4.59
C MET A 545 -32.48 -24.06 5.19
N VAL A 546 -31.30 -23.47 5.19
CA VAL A 546 -31.03 -22.13 5.72
C VAL A 546 -30.66 -21.21 4.57
N ILE A 547 -31.35 -20.07 4.47
CA ILE A 547 -31.19 -19.07 3.41
C ILE A 547 -31.09 -17.69 4.06
N TRP A 548 -30.39 -16.74 3.44
CA TRP A 548 -30.42 -15.35 3.90
C TRP A 548 -31.83 -14.75 3.83
N GLU A 549 -32.18 -13.98 4.86
CA GLU A 549 -33.48 -13.31 5.01
C GLU A 549 -33.80 -12.40 3.83
N GLU A 550 -32.83 -11.58 3.38
CA GLU A 550 -33.01 -10.67 2.24
C GLU A 550 -33.39 -11.39 0.93
N VAL A 551 -32.81 -12.57 0.70
CA VAL A 551 -33.06 -13.35 -0.52
C VAL A 551 -34.36 -14.12 -0.40
N PHE A 552 -34.66 -14.63 0.80
CA PHE A 552 -35.93 -15.27 1.09
C PHE A 552 -37.11 -14.31 0.85
N ASP A 553 -37.07 -13.12 1.44
CA ASP A 553 -38.15 -12.12 1.32
C ASP A 553 -38.36 -11.67 -0.13
N ARG A 554 -37.28 -11.54 -0.90
CA ARG A 554 -37.33 -11.07 -2.28
C ARG A 554 -37.82 -12.12 -3.28
N LEU A 555 -37.37 -13.37 -3.13
CA LEU A 555 -37.52 -14.40 -4.17
C LEU A 555 -38.43 -15.56 -3.77
N ILE A 556 -38.49 -15.91 -2.47
CA ILE A 556 -39.17 -17.12 -2.02
C ILE A 556 -40.48 -16.80 -1.29
N ALA A 557 -40.52 -15.78 -0.43
CA ALA A 557 -41.73 -15.34 0.27
C ALA A 557 -42.90 -15.04 -0.69
N PRO A 558 -42.70 -14.38 -1.86
CA PRO A 558 -43.78 -14.12 -2.82
C PRO A 558 -44.33 -15.37 -3.53
N LEU A 559 -43.64 -16.51 -3.43
CA LEU A 559 -44.06 -17.79 -4.03
C LEU A 559 -44.81 -18.69 -3.04
N LEU A 560 -44.83 -18.31 -1.75
CA LEU A 560 -45.48 -19.04 -0.67
C LEU A 560 -46.85 -18.44 -0.30
N GLU A 561 -47.14 -17.22 -0.75
CA GLU A 561 -48.48 -16.60 -0.78
C GLU A 561 -49.27 -17.05 -2.01
#